data_AF-A0AB37E8G1-F1
#
_entry.id   AF-A0AB37E8G1-F1
#
_cell.length_a   1.000
_cell.length_b   1.000
_cell.length_c   1.000
_cell.angle_alpha   90.00
_cell.angle_beta   90.00
_cell.angle_gamma   90.00
#
_symmetry.space_group_name_H-M   'P 1'
#
loop_
_entity.id
_entity.type
_entity.pdbx_description
1 polymer ?
#
loop_
_entity_poly.entity_id
_entity_poly.type
_entity_poly.pdbx_seq_one_letter_code
_entity_poly.pdbx_strand_id
1 'polypeptide(L)'
;MTIRTKALLTAAAVLSLGAAACTEAEQEKTEANAEAAADRTGEVAAQAGEVIESGAMKAAQAVETGAGNVADELEENQAEAAAEGKPGAVNPNTDQRVPADN
;
A
#
# COMPACT_ATOMS: atom_id res chain seq x y z
N MET A 1 12.80 -0.68 18.74
CA MET A 1 13.91 -1.24 17.92
C MET A 1 14.53 -2.51 18.54
N THR A 2 13.79 -3.24 19.39
CA THR A 2 14.28 -4.41 20.15
C THR A 2 13.67 -5.74 19.69
N ILE A 3 12.70 -5.70 18.78
CA ILE A 3 11.98 -6.89 18.29
C ILE A 3 12.71 -7.54 17.11
N ARG A 4 13.45 -6.76 16.29
CA ARG A 4 14.18 -7.24 15.12
C ARG A 4 15.40 -8.12 15.46
N THR A 5 15.93 -7.99 16.67
CA THR A 5 17.15 -8.70 17.08
C THR A 5 16.90 -10.14 17.55
N LYS A 6 15.66 -10.49 17.89
CA LYS A 6 15.35 -11.84 18.42
C LYS A 6 15.11 -12.90 17.34
N ALA A 7 14.78 -12.49 16.11
CA ALA A 7 14.55 -13.43 15.00
C ALA A 7 15.84 -14.04 14.43
N LEU A 8 16.99 -13.40 14.64
CA LEU A 8 18.29 -13.86 14.10
C LEU A 8 18.98 -14.90 15.00
N LEU A 9 18.55 -15.10 16.25
CA LEU A 9 19.23 -15.96 17.21
C LEU A 9 18.78 -17.43 17.19
N THR A 10 17.68 -17.76 16.53
CA THR A 10 17.15 -19.14 16.50
C THR A 10 17.71 -20.02 15.38
N ALA A 11 18.49 -19.47 14.43
CA ALA A 11 19.09 -20.24 13.35
C ALA A 11 20.42 -20.93 13.74
N ALA A 12 21.07 -20.54 14.84
CA ALA A 12 22.44 -20.97 15.15
C ALA A 12 22.55 -22.18 16.11
N ALA A 13 21.47 -22.59 16.79
CA ALA A 13 21.57 -23.56 17.88
C ALA A 13 21.61 -25.05 17.44
N VAL A 14 21.25 -25.39 16.20
CA VAL A 14 21.13 -26.79 15.75
C VAL A 14 22.42 -27.34 15.11
N LEU A 15 23.42 -26.50 14.83
CA LEU A 15 24.64 -26.91 14.12
C LEU A 15 25.72 -27.58 15.00
N SER A 16 25.47 -27.76 16.31
CA SER A 16 26.49 -28.25 17.24
C SER A 16 26.46 -29.77 17.53
N LEU A 17 25.50 -30.52 16.97
CA LEU A 17 25.44 -31.99 17.07
C LEU A 17 25.45 -32.63 15.67
N GLY A 18 26.63 -32.86 15.07
CA GLY A 18 26.71 -33.74 13.88
C GLY A 18 27.77 -33.48 12.82
N ALA A 19 28.76 -32.61 13.04
CA ALA A 19 29.76 -32.22 12.03
C ALA A 19 30.68 -33.34 11.47
N ALA A 20 30.46 -34.61 11.82
CA ALA A 20 31.28 -35.74 11.37
C ALA A 20 30.56 -36.76 10.46
N ALA A 21 29.30 -36.53 10.05
CA ALA A 21 28.54 -37.54 9.28
C ALA A 21 27.71 -37.02 8.09
N CYS A 22 27.76 -35.73 7.73
CA CYS A 22 27.09 -35.27 6.51
C CYS A 22 27.87 -35.73 5.27
N THR A 23 27.36 -36.76 4.60
CA THR A 23 27.87 -37.18 3.29
C THR A 23 27.60 -36.10 2.23
N GLU A 24 28.33 -36.09 1.11
CA GLU A 24 28.08 -35.15 -0.01
C GLU A 24 26.61 -35.21 -0.46
N ALA A 25 26.01 -36.40 -0.45
CA ALA A 25 24.59 -36.60 -0.77
C ALA A 25 23.64 -35.88 0.19
N GLU A 26 23.99 -35.76 1.48
CA GLU A 26 23.20 -34.99 2.45
C GLU A 26 23.36 -33.47 2.27
N GLN A 27 24.54 -33.02 1.85
CA GLN A 27 24.79 -31.61 1.53
C GLN A 27 24.04 -31.19 0.26
N GLU A 28 24.14 -31.97 -0.83
CA GLU A 28 23.41 -31.71 -2.08
C GLU A 28 21.90 -31.68 -1.85
N LYS A 29 21.38 -32.62 -1.05
CA LYS A 29 19.96 -32.63 -0.67
C LYS A 29 19.58 -31.42 0.18
N THR A 30 20.44 -31.00 1.09
CA THR A 30 20.21 -29.80 1.90
C THR A 30 20.18 -28.54 1.03
N GLU A 31 21.13 -28.42 0.10
CA GLU A 31 21.23 -27.30 -0.85
C GLU A 31 19.99 -27.25 -1.75
N ALA A 32 19.60 -28.37 -2.37
CA ALA A 32 18.40 -28.43 -3.20
C ALA A 32 17.10 -28.08 -2.44
N ASN A 33 16.99 -28.50 -1.18
CA ASN A 33 15.85 -28.13 -0.34
C ASN A 33 15.88 -26.64 0.04
N ALA A 34 17.07 -26.09 0.28
CA ALA A 34 17.23 -24.67 0.59
C ALA A 34 16.90 -23.80 -0.64
N GLU A 35 17.36 -24.18 -1.83
CA GLU A 35 17.00 -23.52 -3.09
C GLU A 35 15.49 -23.56 -3.33
N ALA A 36 14.86 -24.74 -3.24
CA ALA A 36 13.42 -24.88 -3.41
C ALA A 36 12.61 -24.10 -2.36
N ALA A 37 13.12 -23.98 -1.13
CA ALA A 37 12.50 -23.15 -0.09
C ALA A 37 12.66 -21.64 -0.38
N ALA A 38 13.83 -21.23 -0.88
CA ALA A 38 14.10 -19.86 -1.28
C ALA A 38 13.22 -19.43 -2.45
N ASP A 39 13.10 -20.26 -3.49
CA ASP A 39 12.25 -20.01 -4.66
C ASP A 39 10.78 -19.83 -4.26
N ARG A 40 10.25 -20.76 -3.47
CA ARG A 40 8.88 -20.66 -2.95
C ARG A 40 8.67 -19.40 -2.11
N THR A 41 9.66 -19.03 -1.30
CA THR A 41 9.60 -17.81 -0.50
C THR A 41 9.61 -16.57 -1.39
N GLY A 42 10.40 -16.58 -2.47
CA GLY A 42 10.44 -15.53 -3.48
C GLY A 42 9.11 -15.34 -4.19
N GLU A 43 8.48 -16.44 -4.63
CA GLU A 43 7.16 -16.41 -5.27
C GLU A 43 6.08 -15.87 -4.35
N VAL A 44 6.05 -16.30 -3.08
CA VAL A 44 5.07 -15.81 -2.10
C VAL A 44 5.32 -14.34 -1.77
N ALA A 45 6.57 -13.92 -1.66
CA ALA A 45 6.91 -12.52 -1.43
C ALA A 45 6.50 -11.62 -2.61
N ALA A 46 6.70 -12.09 -3.84
CA ALA A 46 6.25 -11.38 -5.05
C ALA A 46 4.72 -11.25 -5.10
N GLN A 47 3.99 -12.34 -4.86
CA GLN A 47 2.52 -12.32 -4.80
C GLN A 47 1.99 -11.39 -3.70
N ALA A 48 2.61 -11.43 -2.51
CA ALA A 48 2.25 -10.52 -1.43
C ALA A 48 2.51 -9.05 -1.81
N GLY A 49 3.62 -8.77 -2.50
CA GLY A 49 3.94 -7.45 -3.04
C GLY A 49 2.87 -6.95 -4.01
N GLU A 50 2.45 -7.79 -4.96
CA GLU A 50 1.41 -7.45 -5.94
C GLU A 50 0.06 -7.15 -5.28
N VAL A 51 -0.34 -7.94 -4.28
CA VAL A 51 -1.59 -7.70 -3.54
C VAL A 51 -1.53 -6.37 -2.78
N ILE A 52 -0.40 -6.05 -2.15
CA ILE A 52 -0.19 -4.78 -1.45
C ILE A 52 -0.26 -3.61 -2.44
N GLU A 53 0.43 -3.71 -3.57
CA GLU A 53 0.44 -2.66 -4.61
C GLU A 53 -0.96 -2.45 -5.21
N SER A 54 -1.65 -3.53 -5.58
CA SER A 54 -3.02 -3.47 -6.09
C SER A 54 -3.98 -2.85 -5.07
N GLY A 55 -3.85 -3.23 -3.80
CA GLY A 55 -4.64 -2.66 -2.70
C GLY A 55 -4.40 -1.16 -2.52
N ALA A 56 -3.13 -0.74 -2.54
CA ALA A 56 -2.76 0.67 -2.44
C ALA A 56 -3.29 1.50 -3.62
N MET A 57 -3.18 0.99 -4.85
CA MET A 57 -3.71 1.66 -6.03
C MET A 57 -5.24 1.80 -5.98
N LYS A 58 -5.96 0.75 -5.55
CA LYS A 58 -7.42 0.81 -5.38
C LYS A 58 -7.84 1.84 -4.33
N ALA A 59 -7.12 1.91 -3.22
CA ALA A 59 -7.39 2.90 -2.18
C ALA A 59 -7.15 4.33 -2.69
N ALA A 60 -6.05 4.55 -3.43
CA ALA A 60 -5.76 5.84 -4.05
C ALA A 60 -6.85 6.26 -5.03
N GLN A 61 -7.28 5.36 -5.93
CA GLN A 61 -8.36 5.63 -6.89
C GLN A 61 -9.70 5.93 -6.21
N ALA A 62 -10.02 5.23 -5.12
CA ALA A 62 -11.24 5.49 -4.36
C ALA A 62 -11.22 6.89 -3.71
N VAL A 63 -10.06 7.31 -3.18
CA VAL A 63 -9.88 8.67 -2.64
C VAL A 63 -9.97 9.72 -3.75
N GLU A 64 -9.31 9.49 -4.88
CA GLU A 64 -9.36 10.39 -6.04
C GLU A 64 -10.80 10.56 -6.57
N THR A 65 -11.51 9.45 -6.75
CA THR A 65 -12.91 9.46 -7.20
C THR A 65 -13.80 10.19 -6.18
N GLY A 66 -13.64 9.89 -4.89
CA GLY A 66 -14.42 10.53 -3.83
C GLY A 66 -14.15 12.04 -3.74
N ALA A 67 -12.89 12.46 -3.88
CA ALA A 67 -12.52 13.87 -3.89
C ALA A 67 -13.05 14.59 -5.13
N GLY A 68 -13.01 13.95 -6.30
CA GLY A 68 -13.61 14.45 -7.54
C GLY A 68 -15.11 14.69 -7.38
N ASN A 69 -15.86 13.68 -6.91
CA ASN A 69 -17.30 13.81 -6.69
C ASN A 69 -17.66 14.95 -5.73
N VAL A 70 -16.89 15.13 -4.64
CA VAL A 70 -17.09 16.24 -3.70
C VAL A 70 -16.77 17.59 -4.36
N ALA A 71 -15.74 17.66 -5.20
CA ALA A 71 -15.43 18.88 -5.95
C ALA A 71 -16.55 19.24 -6.93
N ASP A 72 -17.06 18.26 -7.68
CA ASP A 72 -18.16 18.44 -8.62
C ASP A 72 -19.43 18.92 -7.89
N GLU A 73 -19.80 18.27 -6.77
CA GLU A 73 -20.96 18.67 -5.97
C GLU A 73 -20.79 20.07 -5.36
N LEU A 74 -19.57 20.44 -4.93
CA LEU A 74 -19.29 21.80 -4.48
C LEU A 74 -19.43 22.82 -5.61
N GLU A 75 -18.94 22.50 -6.82
CA GLU A 75 -19.06 23.37 -7.98
C GLU A 75 -20.52 23.59 -8.38
N GLU A 76 -21.32 22.52 -8.43
CA GLU A 76 -22.76 22.59 -8.70
C GLU A 76 -23.49 23.43 -7.65
N ASN A 77 -23.24 23.18 -6.36
CA ASN A 77 -23.84 23.94 -5.26
C ASN A 77 -23.47 25.42 -5.31
N GLN A 78 -22.22 25.74 -5.67
CA GLN A 78 -21.76 27.12 -5.81
C GLN A 78 -22.37 27.80 -7.03
N ALA A 79 -22.53 27.07 -8.15
CA ALA A 79 -23.21 27.57 -9.34
C ALA A 79 -24.69 27.89 -9.06
N GLU A 80 -25.41 26.99 -8.41
CA GLU A 80 -26.82 27.19 -8.02
C GLU A 80 -26.95 28.36 -7.06
N ALA A 81 -26.13 28.39 -6.00
CA ALA A 81 -26.14 29.47 -5.04
C ALA A 81 -25.81 30.84 -5.67
N ALA A 82 -24.87 30.87 -6.62
CA ALA A 82 -24.54 32.09 -7.35
C ALA A 82 -25.68 32.54 -8.28
N ALA A 83 -26.36 31.59 -8.95
CA ALA A 83 -27.52 31.87 -9.80
C ALA A 83 -28.72 32.41 -8.98
N GLU A 84 -28.87 31.94 -7.74
CA GLU A 84 -29.85 32.46 -6.79
C GLU A 84 -29.45 33.79 -6.13
N GLY A 85 -28.23 34.29 -6.41
CA GLY A 85 -27.72 35.51 -5.81
C GLY A 85 -27.44 35.37 -4.31
N LYS A 86 -27.16 34.16 -3.82
CA LYS A 86 -26.80 33.93 -2.41
C LYS A 86 -25.48 34.63 -2.07
N PRO A 87 -25.44 35.53 -1.08
CA PRO A 87 -24.23 36.18 -0.60
C PRO A 87 -23.06 35.21 -0.37
N GLY A 88 -21.90 35.55 -0.95
CA GLY A 88 -20.67 34.79 -0.74
C GLY A 88 -20.51 33.54 -1.61
N ALA A 89 -21.52 33.12 -2.38
CA ALA A 89 -21.37 32.05 -3.38
C ALA A 89 -20.38 32.46 -4.47
N VAL A 90 -19.63 31.51 -5.04
CA VAL A 90 -18.69 31.75 -6.15
C VAL A 90 -19.27 31.18 -7.43
N ASN A 91 -19.42 31.98 -8.48
CA ASN A 91 -19.83 31.47 -9.78
C ASN A 91 -18.65 30.77 -10.45
N PRO A 92 -18.70 29.45 -10.70
CA PRO A 92 -17.57 28.72 -11.28
C PRO A 92 -17.29 29.08 -12.75
N ASN A 93 -18.25 29.66 -13.46
CA ASN A 93 -18.05 30.09 -14.85
C ASN A 93 -17.32 31.43 -14.97
N THR A 94 -17.31 32.23 -13.90
CA THR A 94 -16.77 33.60 -13.93
C THR A 94 -15.77 33.90 -12.83
N ASP A 95 -15.57 32.96 -11.89
CA ASP A 95 -14.79 33.12 -10.66
C ASP A 95 -15.21 34.32 -9.79
N GLN A 96 -16.40 34.88 -10.03
CA GLN A 96 -16.90 36.03 -9.28
C GLN A 96 -17.69 35.57 -8.06
N ARG A 97 -17.40 36.20 -6.93
CA ARG A 97 -18.18 36.02 -5.70
C ARG A 97 -19.40 36.92 -5.71
N VAL A 98 -20.56 36.38 -5.36
CA VAL A 98 -21.76 37.17 -5.09
C VAL A 98 -21.48 38.08 -3.88
N PRO A 99 -21.67 39.41 -4.00
CA PRO A 99 -21.45 40.35 -2.90
C PRO A 99 -22.28 39.98 -1.67
N ALA A 100 -21.74 40.25 -0.47
CA ALA A 100 -22.55 40.22 0.73
C ALA A 100 -23.38 41.50 0.84
N ASP A 101 -24.65 41.37 1.24
CA ASP A 101 -25.46 42.52 1.62
C ASP A 101 -24.81 43.18 2.84
N ASN A 102 -24.50 44.47 2.73
CA ASN A 102 -23.89 45.28 3.80
C ASN A 102 -24.90 45.67 4.88
#